data_AF-A0A931DLY1-F1
#
_entry.id   AF-A0A931DLY1-F1
#
_cell.length_a   1.000
_cell.length_b   1.000
_cell.length_c   1.000
_cell.angle_alpha   90.00
_cell.angle_beta   90.00
_cell.angle_gamma   90.00
#
_symmetry.space_group_name_H-M   'P 1'
#
loop_
_entity.id
_entity.type
_entity.pdbx_description
1 polymer ?
#
loop_
_entity_poly.entity_id
_entity_poly.type
_entity_poly.pdbx_seq_one_letter_code
_entity_poly.pdbx_strand_id
1 'polypeptide(L)'
;MSGFKKFLFRGNLVELAVAVVVGAAFSGLVKAFVDSFIGPLIALVGGEPDFSELAFTINGTKFPYGIFVTALISFLIVAAVVYFLVVLPVAKVLERLIKAEEATERACPHCLSDIPIKATRCKFCTTELVPAPST
;
A
#
# COMPACT_ATOMS: atom_id res chain seq x y z
N MET A 1 -32.42 -6.65 18.15
CA MET A 1 -31.90 -6.76 16.76
C MET A 1 -31.77 -5.40 16.04
N SER A 2 -32.64 -4.42 16.28
CA SER A 2 -32.55 -3.08 15.65
C SER A 2 -31.31 -2.25 16.04
N GLY A 3 -30.85 -2.38 17.30
CA GLY A 3 -29.65 -1.68 17.80
C GLY A 3 -28.35 -2.14 17.16
N PHE A 4 -28.20 -3.44 16.91
CA PHE A 4 -27.02 -4.01 16.26
C PHE A 4 -26.91 -3.59 14.79
N LYS A 5 -28.03 -3.60 14.06
CA LYS A 5 -28.12 -3.08 12.69
C LYS A 5 -27.73 -1.59 12.62
N LYS A 6 -28.23 -0.75 13.54
CA LYS A 6 -27.85 0.68 13.65
C LYS A 6 -26.37 0.91 14.02
N PHE A 7 -25.75 -0.03 14.74
CA PHE A 7 -24.33 0.02 15.05
C PHE A 7 -23.46 -0.35 13.84
N LEU A 8 -23.83 -1.42 13.12
CA LEU A 8 -23.16 -1.84 11.89
C LEU A 8 -23.23 -0.79 10.79
N PHE A 9 -24.34 -0.05 10.66
CA PHE A 9 -24.47 1.01 9.65
C PHE A 9 -23.75 2.33 10.02
N ARG A 10 -22.97 2.37 11.09
CA ARG A 10 -22.01 3.47 11.26
C ARG A 10 -20.89 3.25 10.24
N GLY A 11 -20.84 4.08 9.19
CA GLY A 11 -19.90 3.93 8.07
C GLY A 11 -18.45 3.66 8.47
N ASN A 12 -17.97 4.34 9.53
CA ASN A 12 -16.62 4.14 10.08
C ASN A 12 -16.30 2.68 10.51
N LEU A 13 -17.29 1.90 10.95
CA LEU A 13 -17.08 0.51 11.35
C LEU A 13 -16.99 -0.44 10.16
N VAL A 14 -17.79 -0.20 9.12
CA VAL A 14 -17.81 -1.03 7.91
C VAL A 14 -16.50 -0.85 7.14
N GLU A 15 -16.05 0.38 6.96
CA GLU A 15 -14.79 0.68 6.28
C GLU A 15 -13.60 0.05 7.00
N LEU A 16 -13.53 0.18 8.33
CA LEU A 16 -12.48 -0.44 9.13
C LEU A 16 -12.54 -1.97 9.08
N ALA A 17 -13.74 -2.56 9.15
CA ALA A 17 -13.91 -4.01 9.06
C ALA A 17 -13.45 -4.55 7.70
N VAL A 18 -13.83 -3.88 6.60
CA VAL A 18 -13.41 -4.24 5.25
C VAL A 18 -11.89 -4.13 5.11
N ALA A 19 -11.29 -3.05 5.62
CA ALA A 19 -9.84 -2.85 5.57
C ALA A 19 -9.08 -3.99 6.28
N VAL A 20 -9.53 -4.41 7.47
CA VAL A 20 -8.90 -5.51 8.22
C VAL A 20 -9.02 -6.85 7.50
N VAL A 21 -10.20 -7.17 6.96
CA VAL A 21 -10.43 -8.44 6.25
C VAL A 21 -9.60 -8.52 4.97
N VAL A 22 -9.56 -7.44 4.19
CA VAL A 22 -8.75 -7.36 2.96
C VAL A 22 -7.26 -7.42 3.31
N GLY A 23 -6.82 -6.73 4.35
CA GLY A 23 -5.44 -6.78 4.82
C GLY A 23 -4.99 -8.18 5.24
N ALA A 24 -5.83 -8.91 5.97
CA ALA A 24 -5.56 -10.29 6.38
C ALA A 24 -5.49 -11.24 5.17
N ALA A 25 -6.46 -11.14 4.24
CA ALA A 25 -6.48 -11.97 3.04
C ALA A 25 -5.26 -11.71 2.14
N PHE A 26 -4.87 -10.44 1.98
CA PHE A 26 -3.72 -10.06 1.19
C PHE A 26 -2.40 -10.56 1.81
N SER A 27 -2.24 -10.43 3.13
CA SER A 27 -1.08 -10.99 3.84
C SER A 27 -0.96 -12.50 3.61
N GLY A 28 -2.08 -13.23 3.65
CA GLY A 28 -2.13 -14.65 3.34
C GLY A 28 -1.69 -14.98 1.91
N LEU A 29 -2.13 -14.19 0.92
CA LEU A 29 -1.73 -14.35 -0.48
C LEU A 29 -0.23 -14.14 -0.69
N VAL A 30 0.33 -13.09 -0.10
CA VAL A 30 1.76 -12.80 -0.21
C VAL A 30 2.57 -13.89 0.48
N LYS A 31 2.15 -14.34 1.65
CA LYS A 31 2.79 -15.46 2.35
C LYS A 31 2.78 -16.72 1.47
N ALA A 32 1.64 -17.07 0.87
CA ALA A 32 1.56 -18.23 -0.03
C ALA A 32 2.50 -18.09 -1.24
N PHE A 33 2.63 -16.89 -1.81
CA PHE A 33 3.59 -16.63 -2.89
C PHE A 33 5.03 -16.82 -2.41
N VAL A 34 5.40 -16.26 -1.26
CA VAL A 34 6.75 -16.41 -0.70
C VAL A 34 7.05 -17.86 -0.38
N ASP A 35 6.14 -18.58 0.27
CA ASP A 35 6.32 -19.99 0.63
C ASP A 35 6.40 -20.89 -0.63
N SER A 36 5.66 -20.56 -1.70
CA SER A 36 5.60 -21.39 -2.93
C SER A 36 6.72 -21.11 -3.93
N PHE A 37 7.19 -19.87 -4.03
CA PHE A 37 8.18 -19.48 -5.05
C PHE A 37 9.53 -19.15 -4.41
N ILE A 38 9.54 -18.36 -3.34
CA ILE A 38 10.80 -17.88 -2.75
C ILE A 38 11.41 -18.92 -1.82
N GLY A 39 10.59 -19.65 -1.04
CA GLY A 39 11.05 -20.75 -0.18
C GLY A 39 11.90 -21.77 -0.95
N PRO A 40 11.42 -22.34 -2.06
CA PRO A 40 12.20 -23.27 -2.88
C PRO A 40 13.45 -22.65 -3.51
N LEU A 41 13.41 -21.37 -3.89
CA LEU A 41 14.58 -20.67 -4.44
C LEU A 41 15.68 -20.49 -3.41
N ILE A 42 15.33 -20.17 -2.16
CA ILE A 42 16.28 -20.11 -1.05
C ILE A 42 16.82 -21.49 -0.75
N ALA A 43 15.96 -22.52 -0.74
CA ALA A 43 16.36 -23.90 -0.51
C ALA A 43 17.41 -24.38 -1.54
N LEU A 44 17.27 -23.94 -2.79
CA LEU A 44 18.19 -24.27 -3.88
C LEU A 44 19.55 -23.58 -3.76
N VAL A 45 19.60 -22.36 -3.23
CA VAL A 45 20.82 -21.53 -3.15
C VAL A 45 21.55 -21.67 -1.82
N GLY A 46 20.82 -21.88 -0.73
CA GLY A 46 21.34 -21.89 0.65
C GLY A 46 21.27 -23.23 1.37
N GLY A 47 20.75 -24.30 0.74
CA GLY A 47 20.41 -25.55 1.42
C GLY A 47 19.07 -25.47 2.15
N GLU A 48 18.71 -26.50 2.93
CA GLU A 48 17.41 -26.62 3.63
C GLU A 48 16.92 -25.27 4.21
N PRO A 49 15.67 -24.84 3.98
CA PRO A 49 15.13 -23.57 4.49
C PRO A 49 15.02 -23.51 6.03
N ASP A 50 15.33 -24.64 6.69
CA ASP A 50 15.28 -24.82 8.13
C ASP A 50 16.66 -24.58 8.75
N PHE A 51 16.95 -23.31 9.04
CA PHE A 51 18.00 -22.99 10.02
C PHE A 51 17.62 -23.48 11.43
N SER A 52 16.43 -24.04 11.64
CA SER A 52 15.87 -24.48 12.93
C SER A 52 16.77 -25.41 13.76
N GLU A 53 17.70 -26.13 13.13
CA GLU A 53 18.66 -27.00 13.83
C GLU A 53 19.80 -26.21 14.50
N LEU A 54 20.01 -24.95 14.11
CA LEU A 54 20.96 -24.04 14.74
C LEU A 54 20.40 -23.56 16.08
N ALA A 55 20.78 -24.30 17.12
CA ALA A 55 20.45 -23.98 18.49
C ALA A 55 21.71 -23.81 19.33
N PHE A 56 21.75 -22.76 20.15
CA PHE A 56 22.79 -22.61 21.17
C PHE A 56 22.30 -23.25 22.47
N THR A 57 23.11 -24.11 23.06
CA THR A 57 22.78 -24.76 24.34
C THR A 57 23.56 -24.10 25.45
N ILE A 58 22.87 -23.43 26.38
CA ILE A 58 23.46 -22.92 27.62
C ILE A 58 22.75 -23.61 28.79
N ASN A 59 23.52 -24.24 29.69
CA ASN A 59 22.98 -24.83 30.92
C ASN A 59 21.81 -25.83 30.72
N GLY A 60 21.84 -26.62 29.65
CA GLY A 60 20.80 -27.61 29.33
C GLY A 60 19.55 -27.04 28.65
N THR A 61 19.46 -25.73 28.47
CA THR A 61 18.36 -25.07 27.74
C THR A 61 18.78 -24.82 26.29
N LYS A 62 17.99 -25.36 25.34
CA LYS A 62 18.17 -25.12 23.89
C LYS A 62 17.55 -23.78 23.50
N PHE A 63 18.35 -22.88 22.92
CA PHE A 63 17.88 -21.64 22.29
C PHE A 63 17.94 -21.77 20.76
N PRO A 64 16.82 -22.09 20.09
CA PRO A 64 16.77 -22.25 18.64
C PRO A 64 16.70 -20.86 17.95
N TYR A 65 17.85 -20.24 17.74
CA TYR A 65 17.95 -18.95 17.02
C TYR A 65 17.72 -19.12 15.51
N GLY A 66 17.91 -20.34 14.99
CA GLY A 66 17.61 -20.70 13.62
C GLY A 66 16.22 -20.33 13.15
N ILE A 67 15.19 -20.67 13.94
CA ILE A 67 13.78 -20.37 13.64
C ILE A 67 13.57 -18.86 13.51
N PHE A 68 14.23 -18.07 14.36
CA PHE A 68 14.14 -16.62 14.32
C PHE A 68 14.77 -16.04 13.05
N VAL A 69 15.94 -16.55 12.64
CA VAL A 69 16.61 -16.12 11.41
C VAL A 69 15.77 -16.47 10.17
N THR A 70 15.22 -17.68 10.11
CA THR A 70 14.28 -18.07 9.04
C THR A 70 13.06 -17.15 9.00
N ALA A 71 12.44 -16.87 10.15
CA ALA A 71 11.29 -15.97 10.23
C ALA A 71 11.62 -14.53 9.81
N LEU A 72 12.80 -14.03 10.19
CA LEU A 72 13.28 -12.70 9.81
C LEU A 72 13.51 -12.58 8.30
N ILE A 73 14.14 -13.59 7.70
CA ILE A 73 14.37 -13.64 6.24
C ILE A 73 13.02 -13.64 5.51
N SER A 74 12.10 -14.53 5.90
CA SER A 74 10.76 -14.59 5.31
C SER A 74 10.01 -13.26 5.45
N PHE A 75 10.11 -12.60 6.60
CA PHE A 75 9.49 -11.29 6.82
C PHE A 75 10.06 -10.21 5.88
N LEU A 76 11.39 -10.13 5.74
CA LEU A 76 12.03 -9.16 4.85
C LEU A 76 11.63 -9.37 3.38
N ILE A 77 11.48 -10.62 2.96
CA ILE A 77 11.07 -10.97 1.61
C ILE A 77 9.61 -10.58 1.36
N VAL A 78 8.70 -10.94 2.27
CA VAL A 78 7.30 -10.51 2.19
C VAL A 78 7.22 -8.99 2.11
N ALA A 79 7.95 -8.27 2.98
CA ALA A 79 7.99 -6.81 2.97
C ALA A 79 8.50 -6.25 1.63
N ALA A 80 9.56 -6.82 1.08
CA ALA A 80 10.11 -6.41 -0.23
C ALA A 80 9.10 -6.64 -1.37
N VAL A 81 8.43 -7.80 -1.40
CA VAL A 81 7.42 -8.13 -2.42
C VAL A 81 6.23 -7.19 -2.33
N VAL A 82 5.70 -6.93 -1.13
CA VAL A 82 4.58 -5.99 -0.93
C VAL A 82 4.98 -4.57 -1.34
N TYR A 83 6.16 -4.13 -0.95
CA TYR A 83 6.67 -2.82 -1.31
C TYR A 83 6.77 -2.66 -2.83
N PHE A 84 7.37 -3.64 -3.52
CA PHE A 84 7.61 -3.55 -4.95
C PHE A 84 6.34 -3.73 -5.80
N LEU A 85 5.46 -4.69 -5.44
CA LEU A 85 4.27 -5.01 -6.24
C LEU A 85 3.03 -4.17 -5.90
N VAL A 86 2.96 -3.59 -4.71
CA VAL A 86 1.77 -2.82 -4.29
C VAL A 86 2.13 -1.37 -4.05
N VAL A 87 3.08 -1.10 -3.15
CA VAL A 87 3.36 0.28 -2.72
C VAL A 87 3.91 1.12 -3.87
N LEU A 88 4.90 0.62 -4.62
CA LEU A 88 5.49 1.34 -5.75
C LEU A 88 4.48 1.65 -6.88
N PRO A 89 3.70 0.69 -7.42
CA PRO A 89 2.76 1.02 -8.48
C PRO A 89 1.62 1.90 -8.00
N VAL A 90 1.11 1.70 -6.77
CA VAL A 90 0.05 2.56 -6.23
C VAL A 90 0.55 3.99 -6.05
N ALA A 91 1.76 4.18 -5.49
CA ALA A 91 2.37 5.49 -5.36
C ALA A 91 2.52 6.17 -6.74
N LYS A 92 3.03 5.43 -7.73
CA LYS A 92 3.22 5.94 -9.09
C LYS A 92 1.91 6.27 -9.81
N VAL A 93 0.83 5.51 -9.57
CA VAL A 93 -0.50 5.82 -10.10
C VAL A 93 -1.06 7.06 -9.42
N LEU A 94 -0.94 7.17 -8.10
CA LEU A 94 -1.43 8.32 -7.35
C LEU A 94 -0.76 9.62 -7.80
N GLU A 95 0.56 9.61 -7.97
CA GLU A 95 1.32 10.75 -8.52
C GLU A 95 0.83 11.16 -9.92
N ARG A 96 0.50 10.18 -10.77
CA ARG A 96 -0.04 10.46 -12.11
C ARG A 96 -1.44 11.06 -12.06
N LEU A 97 -2.29 10.63 -11.13
CA LEU A 97 -3.63 11.17 -10.98
C LEU A 97 -3.60 12.61 -10.46
N ILE A 98 -2.79 12.88 -9.43
CA ILE A 98 -2.59 14.24 -8.89
C ILE A 98 -2.04 15.18 -9.97
N LYS A 99 -1.01 14.74 -10.70
CA LYS A 99 -0.46 15.53 -11.81
C LYS A 99 -1.46 15.76 -12.94
N ALA A 100 -2.35 14.80 -13.22
CA ALA A 100 -3.39 14.96 -14.21
C ALA A 100 -4.46 15.97 -13.75
N GLU A 101 -4.76 16.04 -12.46
CA GLU A 101 -5.67 17.02 -11.87
C GLU A 101 -5.08 18.43 -11.96
N GLU A 102 -3.82 18.61 -11.55
CA GLU A 102 -3.08 19.88 -11.70
C GLU A 102 -2.99 20.32 -13.16
N ALA A 103 -2.82 19.39 -14.11
CA ALA A 103 -2.79 19.69 -15.54
C ALA A 103 -4.16 20.06 -16.12
N THR A 104 -5.25 19.92 -15.37
CA THR A 104 -6.59 20.42 -15.78
C THR A 104 -6.96 21.76 -15.15
N GLU A 105 -6.18 22.20 -14.17
CA GLU A 105 -6.39 23.43 -13.42
C GLU A 105 -5.26 24.45 -13.66
N ARG A 106 -5.57 25.73 -13.52
CA ARG A 106 -4.61 26.83 -13.60
C ARG A 106 -4.99 27.89 -12.57
N ALA A 107 -4.00 28.62 -12.05
CA ALA A 107 -4.26 29.74 -11.18
C ALA A 107 -4.87 30.93 -11.96
N CYS A 108 -5.94 31.50 -11.44
CA CYS A 108 -6.53 32.72 -12.00
C CYS A 108 -5.60 33.93 -11.77
N PRO A 109 -5.26 34.75 -12.79
CA PRO A 109 -4.34 35.87 -12.64
C PRO A 109 -4.88 37.02 -11.77
N HIS A 110 -6.19 37.10 -11.56
CA HIS A 110 -6.82 38.16 -10.78
C HIS A 110 -7.07 37.78 -9.31
N CYS A 111 -7.51 36.54 -9.05
CA CYS A 111 -7.93 36.11 -7.71
C CYS A 111 -7.11 34.95 -7.13
N LEU A 112 -6.12 34.43 -7.87
CA LEU A 112 -5.20 33.37 -7.44
C LEU A 112 -5.85 32.05 -7.04
N SER A 113 -7.13 31.86 -7.36
CA SER A 113 -7.85 30.59 -7.13
C SER A 113 -7.65 29.62 -8.29
N ASP A 114 -7.65 28.33 -8.00
CA ASP A 114 -7.53 27.27 -9.00
C ASP A 114 -8.82 27.13 -9.83
N ILE A 115 -8.68 27.21 -11.15
CA ILE A 115 -9.80 27.17 -12.11
C ILE A 115 -9.46 26.22 -13.27
N PRO A 116 -10.47 25.60 -13.92
CA PRO A 116 -10.19 24.73 -15.06
C PRO A 116 -9.58 25.52 -16.23
N ILE A 117 -8.61 24.92 -16.93
CA ILE A 117 -7.85 25.59 -18.02
C ILE A 117 -8.76 26.17 -19.11
N LYS A 118 -9.87 25.49 -19.41
CA LYS A 118 -10.85 25.90 -20.43
C LYS A 118 -11.87 26.94 -19.96
N ALA A 119 -11.78 27.43 -18.71
CA ALA A 119 -12.70 28.44 -18.20
C ALA A 119 -12.54 29.77 -18.94
N THR A 120 -13.62 30.24 -19.55
CA THR A 120 -13.76 31.59 -20.14
C THR A 120 -14.22 32.63 -19.11
N ARG A 121 -14.77 32.19 -17.97
CA ARG A 121 -15.17 33.06 -16.86
C ARG A 121 -14.83 32.41 -15.52
N CYS A 122 -14.22 33.17 -14.62
CA CYS A 122 -13.83 32.67 -13.31
C CYS A 122 -15.05 32.45 -12.39
N LYS A 123 -15.14 31.31 -11.71
CA LYS A 123 -16.21 31.02 -10.73
C LYS A 123 -16.08 31.84 -9.44
N PHE A 124 -14.88 32.23 -9.05
CA PHE A 124 -14.60 32.91 -7.78
C PHE A 124 -14.76 34.42 -7.87
N CYS A 125 -14.10 35.06 -8.86
CA CYS A 125 -14.13 36.52 -9.02
C CYS A 125 -15.02 37.01 -10.17
N THR A 126 -15.67 36.11 -10.91
CA THR A 126 -16.59 36.42 -12.03
C THR A 126 -15.98 37.18 -13.22
N THR A 127 -14.68 37.41 -13.21
CA THR A 127 -13.92 38.06 -14.30
C THR A 127 -13.86 37.16 -15.54
N GLU A 128 -13.94 37.80 -16.70
CA GLU A 128 -13.72 37.16 -18.00
C GLU A 128 -12.23 36.88 -18.19
N LEU A 129 -11.91 35.66 -18.62
CA LEU A 129 -10.52 35.20 -18.77
C LEU A 129 -10.30 34.76 -20.21
N VAL A 130 -9.14 35.12 -20.75
CA VAL A 130 -8.69 34.54 -22.01
C VAL A 130 -8.35 33.06 -21.76
N PRO A 131 -8.95 32.11 -22.50
CA PRO A 131 -8.62 30.70 -22.36
C PRO A 131 -7.13 30.49 -22.68
N ALA A 132 -6.42 29.75 -21.83
CA ALA A 132 -5.02 29.44 -22.10
C ALA A 132 -4.91 28.55 -23.34
N PRO A 133 -3.86 28.69 -24.16
CA PRO A 133 -3.65 27.79 -25.28
C PRO A 133 -3.54 26.35 -24.79
N SER A 134 -4.26 25.43 -25.45
CA SER A 134 -4.16 24.00 -25.19
C SER A 134 -2.81 23.50 -25.74
N THR A 135 -1.79 23.49 -24.90
CA THR A 135 -0.54 22.75 -25.16
C THR A 135 -0.71 21.27 -24.87
#